data_AF-A0A838I9W8-F1
#
_entry.id   AF-A0A838I9W8-F1
#
_cell.length_a   1.000
_cell.length_b   1.000
_cell.length_c   1.000
_cell.angle_alpha   90.00
_cell.angle_beta   90.00
_cell.angle_gamma   90.00
#
_symmetry.space_group_name_H-M   'P 1'
#
loop_
_entity.id
_entity.type
_entity.pdbx_description
1 polymer ?
#
loop_
_entity_poly.entity_id
_entity_poly.type
_entity_poly.pdbx_seq_one_letter_code
_entity_poly.pdbx_strand_id
1 'polypeptide(L)'
;GIVIGTVAGTVVMCVAQGLMLRGDLGGVEGRRSAASAGLMLLAAVPLAGAAYGVWDALDGWLGRALVAQAVSVLAAIAAGGAAYAAAVWALRVPEARQIRRLLATRGRGR
;
A
#
# COMPACT_ATOMS: atom_id res chain seq x y z
N GLY A 1 9.89 15.17 -16.34
CA GLY A 1 8.64 15.93 -16.11
C GLY A 1 8.54 16.32 -14.65
N ILE A 2 7.88 17.46 -14.35
CA ILE A 2 7.77 18.04 -12.99
C ILE A 2 7.32 17.00 -11.94
N VAL A 3 6.42 16.09 -12.30
CA VAL A 3 5.92 15.03 -11.41
C VAL A 3 7.02 14.06 -10.97
N ILE A 4 7.84 13.58 -11.91
CA ILE A 4 8.97 12.69 -11.59
C ILE A 4 10.01 13.41 -10.73
N GLY A 5 10.25 14.70 -10.98
CA GLY A 5 11.14 15.52 -10.16
C GLY A 5 10.67 15.63 -8.70
N THR A 6 9.37 15.78 -8.47
CA THR A 6 8.78 15.86 -7.12
C THR A 6 8.89 14.54 -6.37
N VAL A 7 8.61 13.42 -7.06
CA VAL A 7 8.76 12.07 -6.49
C VAL A 7 10.22 11.83 -6.11
N ALA A 8 11.16 12.11 -7.03
CA ALA A 8 12.59 11.95 -6.78
C ALA A 8 13.04 12.84 -5.60
N GLY A 9 12.62 14.09 -5.56
CA GLY A 9 12.94 15.01 -4.46
C GLY A 9 12.43 14.51 -3.10
N THR A 10 11.20 14.00 -3.04
CA THR A 10 10.61 13.46 -1.81
C THR A 10 11.35 12.21 -1.33
N VAL A 11 11.72 11.32 -2.26
CA VAL A 11 12.52 10.12 -1.96
C VAL A 11 13.88 10.52 -1.41
N VAL A 12 14.60 11.42 -2.09
CA VAL A 12 15.92 11.89 -1.65
C VAL A 12 15.84 12.54 -0.28
N MET A 13 14.85 13.42 -0.06
CA MET A 13 14.66 14.09 1.23
C MET A 13 14.40 13.08 2.35
N CYS A 14 13.48 12.15 2.15
CA CYS A 14 13.14 11.11 3.13
C CYS A 14 14.37 10.25 3.48
N VAL A 15 15.13 9.83 2.47
CA VAL A 15 16.36 9.03 2.67
C VAL A 15 17.42 9.84 3.40
N ALA A 16 17.65 11.09 3.00
CA ALA A 16 18.64 11.96 3.63
C ALA A 16 18.32 12.20 5.12
N GLN A 17 17.06 12.51 5.45
CA GLN A 17 16.61 12.64 6.83
C GLN A 17 16.81 11.34 7.62
N GLY A 18 16.41 10.21 7.05
CA GLY A 18 16.58 8.91 7.70
C GLY A 18 18.05 8.56 7.99
N LEU A 19 18.98 8.98 7.13
CA LEU A 19 20.41 8.77 7.32
C LEU A 19 21.01 9.74 8.35
N MET A 20 20.66 11.03 8.27
CA MET A 20 21.17 12.07 9.17
C MET A 20 20.71 11.85 10.62
N LEU A 21 19.42 11.56 10.81
CA LEU A 21 18.83 11.37 12.14
C LEU A 21 19.15 9.98 12.75
N ARG A 22 19.82 9.08 12.01
CA ARG A 22 20.13 7.74 12.50
C ARG A 22 21.04 7.74 13.74
N GLY A 23 21.96 8.71 13.82
CA GLY A 23 22.84 8.89 14.97
C GLY A 23 22.10 9.47 16.19
N ASP A 24 21.27 10.49 15.97
CA ASP A 24 20.59 11.24 17.04
C ASP A 24 19.44 10.46 17.69
N LEU A 25 18.77 9.57 16.96
CA LEU A 25 17.70 8.71 17.52
C LEU A 25 18.25 7.50 18.31
N GLY A 26 19.56 7.35 18.47
CA GLY A 26 20.15 6.21 19.18
C GLY A 26 19.92 4.86 18.49
N GLY A 27 19.60 4.88 17.19
CA GLY A 27 19.29 3.69 16.40
C GLY A 27 17.89 3.77 15.79
N VAL A 28 17.80 4.25 14.56
CA VAL A 28 16.62 4.00 13.72
C VAL A 28 16.57 2.50 13.48
N GLU A 29 15.43 1.84 13.74
CA GLU A 29 15.15 0.46 13.29
C GLU A 29 15.07 0.40 11.74
N GLY A 30 15.97 1.09 11.01
CA GLY A 30 15.90 1.34 9.58
C GLY A 30 15.97 0.04 8.78
N ARG A 31 16.66 -0.99 9.29
CA ARG A 31 16.60 -2.34 8.71
C ARG A 31 15.21 -2.95 8.80
N ARG A 32 14.50 -2.74 9.92
CA ARG A 32 13.13 -3.22 10.10
C ARG A 32 12.16 -2.42 9.22
N SER A 33 12.25 -1.09 9.23
CA SER A 33 11.43 -0.22 8.39
C SER A 33 11.64 -0.48 6.90
N ALA A 34 12.90 -0.67 6.46
CA ALA A 34 13.22 -1.01 5.08
C ALA A 34 12.72 -2.42 4.71
N ALA A 35 12.85 -3.39 5.62
CA ALA A 35 12.29 -4.73 5.41
C ALA A 35 10.75 -4.68 5.29
N SER A 36 10.07 -3.94 6.15
CA SER A 36 8.61 -3.75 6.10
C SER A 36 8.17 -3.01 4.84
N ALA A 37 8.91 -1.97 4.43
CA ALA A 37 8.69 -1.28 3.15
C ALA A 37 8.87 -2.24 1.95
N GLY A 38 9.90 -3.08 1.96
CA GLY A 38 10.12 -4.10 0.95
C GLY A 38 8.98 -5.12 0.89
N LEU A 39 8.48 -5.60 2.04
CA LEU A 39 7.34 -6.50 2.11
C LEU A 39 6.05 -5.84 1.60
N MET A 40 5.84 -4.55 1.90
CA MET A 40 4.71 -3.78 1.37
C MET A 40 4.80 -3.61 -0.15
N LEU A 41 5.99 -3.36 -0.69
CA LEU A 41 6.22 -3.31 -2.14
C LEU A 41 5.90 -4.66 -2.81
N LEU A 42 6.30 -5.77 -2.20
CA LEU A 42 5.94 -7.10 -2.70
C LEU A 42 4.42 -7.34 -2.63
N ALA A 43 3.75 -6.90 -1.58
CA ALA A 43 2.30 -6.99 -1.45
C ALA A 43 1.56 -6.11 -2.49
N ALA A 44 2.22 -5.09 -3.05
CA ALA A 44 1.64 -4.27 -4.12
C ALA A 44 1.52 -5.03 -5.45
N VAL A 45 2.31 -6.09 -5.68
CA VAL A 45 2.25 -6.91 -6.90
C VAL A 45 0.87 -7.56 -7.10
N PRO A 46 0.32 -8.34 -6.13
CA PRO A 46 -1.02 -8.90 -6.27
C PRO A 46 -2.11 -7.83 -6.30
N LEU A 47 -1.92 -6.68 -5.65
CA LEU A 47 -2.84 -5.53 -5.78
C LEU A 47 -2.89 -5.05 -7.22
N ALA A 48 -1.73 -4.82 -7.85
CA ALA A 48 -1.64 -4.36 -9.21
C ALA A 48 -2.27 -5.38 -10.18
N GLY A 49 -1.97 -6.67 -9.98
CA GLY A 49 -2.57 -7.74 -10.76
C GLY A 49 -4.10 -7.82 -10.61
N ALA A 50 -4.62 -7.74 -9.39
CA ALA A 50 -6.05 -7.79 -9.14
C ALA A 50 -6.78 -6.55 -9.68
N ALA A 51 -6.23 -5.36 -9.46
CA ALA A 51 -6.81 -4.12 -9.99
C ALA A 51 -6.83 -4.11 -11.52
N TYR A 52 -5.73 -4.53 -12.16
CA TYR A 52 -5.65 -4.63 -13.61
C TYR A 52 -6.60 -5.68 -14.16
N GLY A 53 -6.63 -6.88 -13.56
CA GLY A 53 -7.52 -7.96 -14.01
C GLY A 53 -9.00 -7.63 -13.86
N VAL A 54 -9.38 -6.93 -12.77
CA VAL A 54 -10.76 -6.46 -12.59
C VAL A 54 -11.09 -5.36 -13.61
N TRP A 55 -10.17 -4.42 -13.84
CA TRP A 55 -10.37 -3.40 -14.86
C TRP A 55 -10.54 -4.02 -16.25
N ASP A 56 -9.64 -4.91 -16.68
CA ASP A 56 -9.68 -5.58 -17.99
C ASP A 56 -10.96 -6.40 -18.19
N ALA A 57 -11.38 -7.13 -17.15
CA ALA A 57 -12.61 -7.91 -17.18
C ALA A 57 -13.88 -7.04 -17.27
N LEU A 58 -13.90 -5.86 -16.63
CA LEU A 58 -15.06 -4.97 -16.64
C LEU A 58 -15.07 -4.03 -17.86
N ASP A 59 -13.92 -3.60 -18.36
CA ASP A 59 -13.80 -2.65 -19.48
C ASP A 59 -14.45 -3.21 -20.75
N GLY A 60 -14.31 -4.52 -20.98
CA GLY A 60 -14.95 -5.22 -22.11
C GLY A 60 -16.47 -5.32 -22.02
N TRP A 61 -17.07 -5.22 -20.83
CA TRP A 61 -18.51 -5.48 -20.61
C TRP A 61 -19.35 -4.22 -20.39
N LEU A 62 -18.77 -3.17 -19.83
CA LEU A 62 -19.55 -2.08 -19.21
C LEU A 62 -19.77 -0.85 -20.12
N GLY A 63 -19.10 -0.81 -21.27
CA GLY A 63 -19.21 0.29 -22.24
C GLY A 63 -18.64 1.63 -21.71
N ARG A 64 -18.86 2.73 -22.44
CA ARG A 64 -18.27 4.06 -22.13
C ARG A 64 -19.14 4.98 -21.26
N ALA A 65 -20.15 4.45 -20.56
CA ALA A 65 -21.00 5.27 -19.71
C ALA A 65 -20.26 5.70 -18.42
N LEU A 66 -20.49 6.93 -17.93
CA LEU A 66 -19.81 7.43 -16.71
C LEU A 66 -20.09 6.58 -15.47
N VAL A 67 -21.32 6.07 -15.33
CA VAL A 67 -21.70 5.19 -14.21
C VAL A 67 -20.95 3.86 -14.29
N ALA A 68 -20.77 3.33 -15.49
CA ALA A 68 -19.98 2.12 -15.73
C ALA A 68 -18.51 2.33 -15.32
N GLN A 69 -17.90 3.44 -15.73
CA GLN A 69 -16.52 3.77 -15.33
C GLN A 69 -16.37 3.92 -13.81
N ALA A 70 -17.33 4.58 -13.15
CA ALA A 70 -17.32 4.71 -11.69
C ALA A 70 -17.38 3.35 -10.99
N VAL A 71 -18.27 2.46 -11.43
CA VAL A 71 -18.40 1.11 -10.86
C VAL A 71 -17.13 0.28 -11.12
N SER A 72 -16.54 0.38 -12.31
CA SER A 72 -15.28 -0.30 -12.65
C SER A 72 -14.14 0.13 -11.74
N VAL A 73 -13.95 1.43 -11.54
CA VAL A 73 -12.90 1.98 -10.66
C VAL A 73 -13.12 1.54 -9.21
N LEU A 74 -14.36 1.63 -8.71
CA LEU A 74 -14.68 1.21 -7.34
C LEU A 74 -14.46 -0.28 -7.13
N ALA A 75 -14.84 -1.13 -8.10
CA ALA A 75 -14.60 -2.56 -8.05
C ALA A 75 -13.11 -2.89 -8.07
N ALA A 76 -12.33 -2.23 -8.93
CA ALA A 76 -10.88 -2.40 -9.00
C ALA A 76 -10.18 -1.98 -7.70
N ILE A 77 -10.59 -0.86 -7.08
CA ILE A 77 -10.08 -0.42 -5.78
C ILE A 77 -10.42 -1.44 -4.69
N ALA A 78 -11.67 -1.92 -4.64
CA ALA A 78 -12.09 -2.89 -3.63
C ALA A 78 -11.34 -4.23 -3.76
N ALA A 79 -11.23 -4.75 -4.99
CA ALA A 79 -10.53 -5.99 -5.27
C ALA A 79 -9.01 -5.88 -5.03
N GLY A 80 -8.38 -4.81 -5.52
CA GLY A 80 -6.96 -4.54 -5.29
C GLY A 80 -6.66 -4.36 -3.80
N GLY A 81 -7.50 -3.63 -3.08
CA GLY A 81 -7.40 -3.45 -1.63
C GLY A 81 -7.53 -4.77 -0.86
N ALA A 82 -8.48 -5.62 -1.24
CA ALA A 82 -8.64 -6.95 -0.65
C ALA A 82 -7.42 -7.86 -0.93
N ALA A 83 -6.91 -7.86 -2.16
CA ALA A 83 -5.72 -8.61 -2.56
C ALA A 83 -4.47 -8.15 -1.79
N TYR A 84 -4.29 -6.84 -1.63
CA TYR A 84 -3.22 -6.26 -0.82
C TYR A 84 -3.33 -6.69 0.64
N ALA A 85 -4.52 -6.58 1.24
CA ALA A 85 -4.75 -6.99 2.63
C ALA A 85 -4.45 -8.48 2.83
N ALA A 86 -4.87 -9.33 1.90
CA ALA A 86 -4.57 -10.75 1.92
C ALA A 86 -3.07 -11.03 1.77
N ALA A 87 -2.37 -10.33 0.88
CA ALA A 87 -0.93 -10.46 0.69
C ALA A 87 -0.13 -10.02 1.93
N VAL A 88 -0.50 -8.88 2.52
CA VAL A 88 0.08 -8.39 3.78
C VAL A 88 -0.14 -9.39 4.92
N TRP A 89 -1.33 -10.01 4.95
CA TRP A 89 -1.63 -11.06 5.93
C TRP A 89 -0.81 -12.33 5.70
N ALA A 90 -0.70 -12.80 4.46
CA ALA A 90 0.08 -13.97 4.08
C ALA A 90 1.59 -13.79 4.35
N LEU A 91 2.12 -12.61 4.06
CA LEU A 91 3.51 -12.22 4.33
C LEU A 91 3.79 -12.01 5.84
N ARG A 92 2.76 -12.13 6.71
CA ARG A 92 2.82 -11.95 8.17
C ARG A 92 3.59 -10.72 8.59
N VAL A 93 3.40 -9.62 7.86
CA VAL A 93 4.07 -8.35 8.09
C VAL A 93 3.89 -7.97 9.58
N PRO A 94 4.97 -7.77 10.36
CA PRO A 94 4.90 -7.55 11.81
C PRO A 94 3.90 -6.45 12.22
N GLU A 95 3.80 -5.42 11.39
CA GLU A 95 2.94 -4.25 11.53
C GLU A 95 1.45 -4.62 11.40
N ALA A 96 1.10 -5.63 10.61
CA ALA A 96 -0.27 -6.11 10.49
C ALA A 96 -0.79 -6.69 11.81
N ARG A 97 0.09 -7.27 12.63
CA ARG A 97 -0.27 -7.71 14.00
C ARG A 97 -0.53 -6.51 14.91
N GLN A 98 0.21 -5.42 14.75
CA GLN A 98 0.05 -4.20 15.52
C GLN A 98 -1.29 -3.51 15.21
N ILE A 99 -1.64 -3.43 13.93
CA ILE A 99 -2.94 -2.92 13.46
C ILE A 99 -4.08 -3.80 14.00
N ARG A 100 -3.98 -5.13 13.92
CA ARG A 100 -5.00 -6.04 14.48
C ARG A 100 -5.17 -5.86 15.98
N ARG A 101 -4.07 -5.66 16.73
CA ARG A 101 -4.13 -5.44 18.17
C ARG A 101 -4.87 -4.13 18.50
N LEU A 102 -4.61 -3.07 17.73
CA LEU A 102 -5.27 -1.76 17.88
C LEU A 102 -6.76 -1.78 17.47
N LEU A 103 -7.11 -2.52 16.41
CA LEU A 103 -8.52 -2.74 16.05
C LEU A 103 -9.24 -3.59 17.11
N ALA A 104 -8.59 -4.61 17.65
CA ALA A 104 -9.15 -5.47 18.69
C ALA A 104 -9.37 -4.73 20.03
N THR A 105 -8.54 -3.74 20.37
CA THR A 105 -8.80 -2.88 21.53
C THR A 105 -9.89 -1.85 21.27
N ARG A 106 -9.97 -1.27 20.07
CA ARG A 106 -11.07 -0.34 19.71
C ARG A 106 -12.44 -1.02 19.67
N GLY A 107 -12.50 -2.30 19.27
CA GLY A 107 -13.73 -3.09 19.28
C GLY A 107 -14.24 -3.46 20.68
N ARG A 108 -13.41 -3.35 21.73
CA ARG A 108 -13.80 -3.60 23.13
C ARG A 108 -14.21 -2.34 23.90
N GLY A 109 -14.17 -1.18 23.25
CA GLY A 109 -14.57 0.12 23.82
C GLY A 109 -15.98 0.57 23.40
N ARG A 110 -16.81 -0.33 22.88
CA ARG A 110 -18.23 -0.16 22.59
C ARG A 110 -18.99 -1.29 23.26
#